data_AF-A0A536VIS9-F1
#
_entry.id   AF-A0A536VIS9-F1
#
_cell.length_a   1.000
_cell.length_b   1.000
_cell.length_c   1.000
_cell.angle_alpha   90.00
_cell.angle_beta   90.00
_cell.angle_gamma   90.00
#
_symmetry.space_group_name_H-M   'P 1'
#
loop_
_entity.id
_entity.type
_entity.pdbx_description
1 polymer ?
#
loop_
_entity_poly.entity_id
_entity_poly.type
_entity_poly.pdbx_seq_one_letter_code
_entity_poly.pdbx_strand_id
1 'polypeptide(L)'
;MRDTVRLFGSAPIPAHFPPFTALADYESCSRERVAAIMRNTRRMASVLSVACGEAPCVSVFQHGLYLTLSPMGNPDIDEARSLAGALSGELERNGLPVRHAGSFGFDFVAIEWFHGSSSPRNLIRVAASDLPPGLADRIAQGIATWWSRGMSATTRSSRASCSTVRPNANIS
;
A
#
# COMPACT_ATOMS: atom_id res chain seq x y z
N MET A 1 11.59 14.52 34.99
CA MET A 1 11.55 15.59 33.97
C MET A 1 12.68 15.29 33.01
N ARG A 2 12.37 14.80 31.80
CA ARG A 2 13.40 14.37 30.82
C ARG A 2 13.61 15.51 29.84
N ASP A 3 14.83 16.00 29.75
CA ASP A 3 15.22 17.10 28.88
C ASP A 3 15.12 16.69 27.41
N THR A 4 14.07 17.17 26.72
CA THR A 4 13.95 17.03 25.27
C THR A 4 14.73 18.16 24.61
N VAL A 5 15.92 17.84 24.10
CA VAL A 5 16.71 18.77 23.30
C VAL A 5 16.03 18.95 21.94
N ARG A 6 15.58 20.18 21.67
CA ARG A 6 15.03 20.58 20.37
C ARG A 6 16.21 20.82 19.42
N LEU A 7 16.51 19.84 18.57
CA LEU A 7 17.46 20.02 17.47
C LEU A 7 16.85 20.97 16.43
N PHE A 8 17.05 22.28 16.62
CA PHE A 8 17.04 23.23 15.51
C PHE A 8 18.35 23.07 14.73
N GLY A 9 18.54 21.90 14.13
CA GLY A 9 19.61 21.67 13.18
C GLY A 9 19.08 22.04 11.81
N SER A 10 19.64 23.10 11.20
CA SER A 10 19.62 23.22 9.74
C SER A 10 19.96 21.86 9.16
N ALA A 11 19.14 21.36 8.23
CA ALA A 11 19.44 20.11 7.54
C ALA A 11 20.91 20.20 7.08
N PRO A 12 21.81 19.31 7.52
CA PRO A 12 23.17 19.31 7.00
C PRO A 12 23.01 19.19 5.49
N ILE A 13 23.42 20.20 4.73
CA ILE A 13 23.47 20.10 3.27
C ILE A 13 24.51 19.01 3.03
N PRO A 14 24.11 17.78 2.66
CA PRO A 14 25.08 16.72 2.54
C PRO A 14 25.86 16.99 1.26
N ALA A 15 27.16 17.20 1.39
CA ALA A 15 28.15 16.95 0.33
C ALA A 15 28.16 15.48 -0.16
N HIS A 16 27.15 14.70 0.23
CA HIS A 16 26.87 13.31 -0.07
C HIS A 16 25.62 13.10 -0.92
N PHE A 17 24.93 14.17 -1.36
CA PHE A 17 24.07 13.98 -2.53
C PHE A 17 24.98 13.60 -3.69
N PRO A 18 24.61 12.55 -4.46
CA PRO A 18 25.39 12.17 -5.63
C PRO A 18 25.69 13.42 -6.47
N PRO A 19 26.89 13.60 -7.03
CA PRO A 19 27.33 14.85 -7.69
C PRO A 19 26.46 15.28 -8.89
N PHE A 20 25.44 14.47 -9.20
CA PHE A 20 24.49 14.63 -10.27
C PHE A 20 23.28 15.51 -9.90
N THR A 21 23.00 15.80 -8.63
CA THR A 21 21.82 16.60 -8.25
C THR A 21 21.83 18.04 -8.77
N ALA A 22 22.98 18.53 -9.24
CA ALA A 22 23.13 19.84 -9.88
C ALA A 22 23.21 19.78 -11.42
N LEU A 23 23.09 18.59 -12.02
CA LEU A 23 23.10 18.42 -13.48
C LEU A 23 21.67 18.48 -14.03
N ALA A 24 21.46 19.31 -15.05
CA ALA A 24 20.14 19.52 -15.65
C ALA A 24 19.51 18.20 -16.15
N ASP A 25 20.31 17.28 -16.70
CA ASP A 25 19.84 15.99 -17.20
C ASP A 25 19.33 15.08 -16.07
N TYR A 26 20.00 15.11 -14.91
CA TYR A 26 19.57 14.36 -13.73
C TYR A 26 18.27 14.92 -13.18
N GLU A 27 18.13 16.25 -13.12
CA GLU A 27 16.89 16.89 -12.69
C GLU A 27 15.73 16.54 -13.65
N SER A 28 15.96 16.61 -14.96
CA SER A 28 14.96 16.26 -15.98
C SER A 28 14.53 14.80 -15.84
N CYS A 29 15.48 13.87 -15.77
CA CYS A 29 15.20 12.44 -15.60
C CYS A 29 14.44 12.16 -14.28
N SER A 30 14.86 12.79 -13.18
CA SER A 30 14.19 12.66 -11.88
C SER A 30 12.73 13.15 -11.94
N ARG A 31 12.49 14.29 -12.58
CA ARG A 31 11.13 14.82 -12.78
C ARG A 31 10.26 13.89 -13.63
N GLU A 32 10.80 13.38 -14.73
CA GLU A 32 10.09 12.42 -15.60
C GLU A 32 9.74 11.13 -14.84
N ARG A 33 10.70 10.61 -14.09
CA ARG A 33 10.55 9.42 -13.25
C ARG A 33 9.48 9.60 -12.19
N VAL A 34 9.54 10.69 -11.42
CA VAL A 34 8.52 11.01 -10.41
C VAL A 34 7.15 11.17 -11.05
N ALA A 35 7.05 11.84 -12.20
CA ALA A 35 5.79 11.98 -12.92
C ALA A 35 5.24 10.62 -13.40
N ALA A 36 6.12 9.70 -13.83
CA ALA A 36 5.74 8.34 -14.20
C ALA A 36 5.20 7.54 -12.99
N ILE A 37 5.89 7.61 -11.85
CA ILE A 37 5.44 7.01 -10.59
C ILE A 37 4.04 7.53 -10.23
N MET A 38 3.83 8.85 -10.23
CA MET A 38 2.53 9.43 -9.88
C MET A 38 1.41 9.03 -10.86
N ARG A 39 1.72 8.93 -12.17
CA ARG A 39 0.77 8.42 -13.18
C ARG A 39 0.40 6.97 -12.89
N ASN A 40 1.39 6.13 -12.58
CA ASN A 40 1.16 4.73 -12.26
C ASN A 40 0.40 4.57 -10.95
N THR A 41 0.71 5.33 -9.89
CA THR A 41 -0.06 5.34 -8.65
C THR A 41 -1.54 5.65 -8.89
N ARG A 42 -1.84 6.70 -9.68
CA ARG A 42 -3.24 7.04 -10.03
C ARG A 42 -3.92 5.95 -10.85
N ARG A 43 -3.20 5.38 -11.83
CA ARG A 43 -3.72 4.29 -12.66
C ARG A 43 -4.06 3.06 -11.83
N MET A 44 -3.14 2.61 -10.99
CA MET A 44 -3.34 1.49 -10.07
C MET A 44 -4.52 1.78 -9.12
N ALA A 45 -4.60 2.98 -8.55
CA ALA A 45 -5.71 3.37 -7.70
C ALA A 45 -7.07 3.30 -8.44
N SER A 46 -7.12 3.70 -9.70
CA SER A 46 -8.35 3.59 -10.51
C SER A 46 -8.79 2.14 -10.69
N VAL A 47 -7.86 1.24 -11.03
CA VAL A 47 -8.13 -0.20 -11.18
C VAL A 47 -8.60 -0.80 -9.86
N LEU A 48 -7.91 -0.47 -8.77
CA LEU A 48 -8.20 -1.00 -7.44
C LEU A 48 -9.52 -0.51 -6.88
N SER A 49 -9.87 0.76 -7.09
CA SER A 49 -11.16 1.32 -6.65
C SER A 49 -12.35 0.61 -7.31
N VAL A 50 -12.23 0.21 -8.59
CA VAL A 50 -13.27 -0.59 -9.26
C VAL A 50 -13.39 -1.98 -8.62
N ALA A 51 -12.26 -2.61 -8.27
CA ALA A 51 -12.26 -3.96 -7.70
C ALA A 51 -12.65 -4.02 -6.21
N CYS A 52 -12.42 -2.95 -5.45
CA CYS A 52 -12.62 -2.93 -4.00
C CYS A 52 -14.01 -2.48 -3.54
N GLY A 53 -14.89 -2.03 -4.45
CA GLY A 53 -16.25 -1.56 -4.10
C GLY A 53 -16.29 -0.21 -3.38
N GLU A 54 -17.37 0.10 -2.66
CA GLU A 54 -17.57 1.41 -2.00
C GLU A 54 -16.71 1.64 -0.73
N ALA A 55 -16.50 2.92 -0.41
CA ALA A 55 -15.35 3.50 0.27
C ALA A 55 -15.14 3.22 1.79
N PRO A 56 -13.91 3.47 2.35
CA PRO A 56 -12.65 3.80 1.68
C PRO A 56 -11.65 2.64 1.78
N CYS A 57 -11.72 1.71 0.83
CA CYS A 57 -10.73 0.63 0.71
C CYS A 57 -9.41 1.10 0.07
N VAL A 58 -9.43 2.15 -0.75
CA VAL A 58 -8.27 2.67 -1.48
C VAL A 58 -8.17 4.18 -1.28
N SER A 59 -6.98 4.70 -0.96
CA SER A 59 -6.71 6.13 -0.88
C SER A 59 -5.35 6.48 -1.47
N VAL A 60 -5.28 7.54 -2.28
CA VAL A 60 -4.00 8.06 -2.78
C VAL A 60 -3.48 9.11 -1.81
N PHE A 61 -2.24 8.97 -1.37
CA PHE A 61 -1.66 9.96 -0.46
C PHE A 61 -1.39 11.28 -1.18
N GLN A 62 -1.38 12.39 -0.46
CA GLN A 62 -1.39 13.75 -1.04
C GLN A 62 -0.29 14.01 -2.08
N HIS A 63 0.93 13.51 -1.86
CA HIS A 63 2.04 13.66 -2.82
C HIS A 63 1.99 12.68 -4.01
N GLY A 64 1.03 11.74 -4.03
CA GLY A 64 0.76 10.86 -5.17
C GLY A 64 1.81 9.78 -5.48
N LEU A 65 2.77 9.52 -4.60
CA LEU A 65 3.84 8.52 -4.82
C LEU A 65 3.47 7.13 -4.32
N TYR A 66 2.45 7.05 -3.48
CA TYR A 66 1.88 5.79 -3.03
C TYR A 66 0.39 5.93 -2.81
N LEU A 67 -0.26 4.78 -2.78
CA LEU A 67 -1.63 4.60 -2.31
C LEU A 67 -1.64 3.70 -1.09
N THR A 68 -2.73 3.74 -0.33
CA THR A 68 -2.98 2.86 0.79
C THR A 68 -4.23 2.03 0.53
N LEU A 69 -4.16 0.76 0.88
CA LEU A 69 -5.29 -0.15 0.97
C LEU A 69 -5.67 -0.30 2.44
N SER A 70 -6.96 -0.19 2.74
CA SER A 70 -7.50 -0.40 4.08
C SER A 70 -7.96 -1.85 4.20
N PRO A 71 -7.25 -2.71 4.96
CA PRO A 71 -7.71 -4.08 5.19
C PRO A 71 -9.09 -4.10 5.85
N MET A 72 -9.83 -5.19 5.62
CA MET A 72 -11.03 -5.47 6.40
C MET A 72 -10.65 -5.75 7.86
N GLY A 73 -11.46 -5.27 8.81
CA GLY A 73 -11.13 -5.34 10.24
C GLY A 73 -10.04 -4.34 10.64
N ASN A 74 -9.49 -4.46 11.85
CA ASN A 74 -8.45 -3.55 12.34
C ASN A 74 -7.21 -4.36 12.69
N PRO A 75 -6.40 -4.78 11.69
CA PRO A 75 -5.27 -5.63 11.96
C PRO A 75 -4.25 -4.90 12.84
N ASP A 76 -3.56 -5.65 13.69
CA ASP A 76 -2.38 -5.12 14.37
C ASP A 76 -1.20 -4.94 13.41
N ILE A 77 -0.05 -4.50 13.93
CA ILE A 77 1.13 -4.21 13.11
C ILE A 77 1.69 -5.50 12.47
N ASP A 78 1.72 -6.61 13.21
CA ASP A 78 2.30 -7.86 12.73
C ASP A 78 1.37 -8.53 11.72
N GLU A 79 0.07 -8.45 11.94
CA GLU A 79 -0.95 -8.86 10.98
C GLU A 79 -0.86 -8.05 9.68
N ALA A 80 -0.76 -6.72 9.76
CA ALA A 80 -0.63 -5.87 8.58
C ALA A 80 0.69 -6.13 7.83
N ARG A 81 1.80 -6.36 8.54
CA ARG A 81 3.09 -6.73 7.94
C ARG A 81 3.02 -8.08 7.24
N SER A 82 2.42 -9.08 7.88
CA SER A 82 2.20 -10.41 7.31
C SER A 82 1.32 -10.33 6.06
N LEU A 83 0.26 -9.51 6.10
CA LEU A 83 -0.63 -9.26 4.97
C LEU A 83 0.11 -8.63 3.79
N ALA A 84 0.94 -7.61 4.05
CA ALA A 84 1.79 -6.98 3.03
C ALA A 84 2.75 -7.99 2.39
N GLY A 85 3.44 -8.78 3.21
CA GLY A 85 4.37 -9.81 2.77
C GLY A 85 3.70 -10.93 1.94
N ALA A 86 2.53 -11.39 2.38
CA ALA A 86 1.74 -12.40 1.66
C ALA A 86 1.27 -11.89 0.30
N LEU A 87 0.79 -10.65 0.23
CA LEU A 87 0.39 -10.00 -1.02
C LEU A 87 1.59 -9.85 -1.97
N SER A 88 2.71 -9.29 -1.52
CA SER A 88 3.89 -9.15 -2.37
C SER A 88 4.43 -10.51 -2.83
N GLY A 89 4.47 -11.51 -1.95
CA GLY A 89 4.98 -12.84 -2.26
C GLY A 89 4.09 -13.61 -3.24
N GLU A 90 2.78 -13.40 -3.23
CA GLU A 90 1.89 -13.94 -4.27
C GLU A 90 2.18 -13.29 -5.64
N LEU A 91 2.32 -11.96 -5.69
CA LEU A 91 2.57 -11.26 -6.95
C LEU A 91 3.95 -11.60 -7.53
N GLU A 92 4.96 -11.70 -6.68
CA GLU A 92 6.30 -12.13 -7.05
C GLU A 92 6.31 -13.57 -7.59
N ARG A 93 5.60 -14.51 -6.94
CA ARG A 93 5.44 -15.89 -7.44
C ARG A 93 4.73 -15.95 -8.80
N ASN A 94 3.91 -14.96 -9.13
CA ASN A 94 3.28 -14.79 -10.43
C ASN A 94 4.16 -14.05 -11.46
N GLY A 95 5.44 -13.81 -11.14
CA GLY A 95 6.42 -13.19 -12.03
C GLY A 95 6.25 -11.68 -12.19
N LEU A 96 5.57 -11.00 -11.27
CA LEU A 96 5.42 -9.55 -11.29
C LEU A 96 6.53 -8.87 -10.47
N PRO A 97 7.07 -7.71 -10.92
CA PRO A 97 8.12 -7.00 -10.19
C PRO A 97 7.52 -6.26 -9.00
N VAL A 98 7.34 -7.01 -7.91
CA VAL A 98 6.80 -6.53 -6.64
C VAL A 98 7.69 -7.04 -5.52
N ARG A 99 7.93 -6.22 -4.48
CA ARG A 99 8.64 -6.64 -3.28
C ARG A 99 8.01 -6.08 -2.02
N HIS A 100 8.19 -6.80 -0.91
CA HIS A 100 7.92 -6.30 0.43
C HIS A 100 9.02 -5.29 0.83
N ALA A 101 8.72 -3.99 0.79
CA ALA A 101 9.73 -2.95 0.98
C ALA A 101 9.17 -1.61 1.49
N GLY A 102 9.87 -1.01 2.46
CA GLY A 102 9.47 0.22 3.14
C GLY A 102 9.76 1.55 2.43
N SER A 103 10.08 1.56 1.13
CA SER A 103 10.42 2.78 0.39
C SER A 103 9.79 2.82 -1.02
N PHE A 104 10.14 3.83 -1.82
CA PHE A 104 9.68 4.03 -3.20
C PHE A 104 10.86 4.39 -4.12
N GLY A 105 10.61 4.48 -5.43
CA GLY A 105 11.65 4.81 -6.41
C GLY A 105 12.54 3.62 -6.77
N PHE A 106 12.01 2.41 -6.66
CA PHE A 106 12.62 1.19 -7.19
C PHE A 106 12.19 0.94 -8.63
N ASP A 107 12.83 -0.03 -9.27
CA ASP A 107 12.42 -0.65 -10.53
C ASP A 107 11.29 -1.70 -10.35
N PHE A 108 10.73 -1.80 -9.14
CA PHE A 108 9.60 -2.66 -8.77
C PHE A 108 8.57 -1.89 -7.93
N VAL A 109 7.34 -2.41 -7.87
CA VAL A 109 6.31 -1.89 -6.95
C VAL A 109 6.61 -2.36 -5.53
N ALA A 110 6.70 -1.42 -4.60
CA ALA A 110 6.94 -1.74 -3.20
C ALA A 110 5.62 -1.81 -2.43
N ILE A 111 5.44 -2.88 -1.66
CA ILE A 111 4.28 -3.08 -0.80
C ILE A 111 4.79 -3.19 0.63
N GLU A 112 4.15 -2.51 1.59
CA GLU A 112 4.55 -2.54 3.01
C GLU A 112 3.37 -2.17 3.91
N TRP A 113 3.39 -2.56 5.19
CA TRP A 113 2.45 -2.02 6.17
C TRP A 113 2.69 -0.51 6.42
N PHE A 114 1.66 0.21 6.83
CA PHE A 114 1.74 1.64 7.09
C PHE A 114 0.76 2.04 8.18
N HIS A 115 1.22 2.76 9.19
CA HIS A 115 0.34 3.34 10.18
C HIS A 115 -0.28 4.63 9.63
N GLY A 116 -1.61 4.68 9.52
CA GLY A 116 -2.30 5.85 9.00
C GLY A 116 -2.08 7.09 9.87
N SER A 117 -1.67 8.20 9.26
CA SER A 117 -1.55 9.48 9.98
C SER A 117 -2.90 10.15 10.23
N SER A 118 -3.87 9.94 9.34
CA SER A 118 -5.24 10.46 9.40
C SER A 118 -6.27 9.44 9.88
N SER A 119 -5.86 8.19 10.09
CA SER A 119 -6.70 7.08 10.55
C SER A 119 -5.84 6.19 11.45
N PRO A 120 -6.24 5.89 12.70
CA PRO A 120 -5.42 5.14 13.66
C PRO A 120 -5.28 3.64 13.30
N ARG A 121 -5.50 3.28 12.03
CA ARG A 121 -5.54 1.90 11.53
C ARG A 121 -4.22 1.57 10.86
N ASN A 122 -3.86 0.29 10.90
CA ASN A 122 -2.76 -0.25 10.12
C ASN A 122 -3.25 -0.57 8.70
N LEU A 123 -2.60 0.04 7.72
CA LEU A 123 -2.93 0.00 6.31
C LEU A 123 -1.84 -0.77 5.55
N ILE A 124 -2.11 -1.08 4.28
CA ILE A 124 -1.10 -1.57 3.35
C ILE A 124 -0.78 -0.45 2.38
N ARG A 125 0.47 0.01 2.36
CA ARG A 125 0.97 0.99 1.42
C ARG A 125 1.50 0.30 0.17
N VAL A 126 1.10 0.80 -0.99
CA VAL A 126 1.58 0.39 -2.30
C VAL A 126 2.25 1.59 -2.97
N ALA A 127 3.57 1.56 -3.05
CA ALA A 127 4.36 2.56 -3.77
C ALA A 127 4.61 2.06 -5.20
N ALA A 128 4.04 2.77 -6.16
CA ALA A 128 4.27 2.46 -7.57
C ALA A 128 5.70 2.82 -7.97
N SER A 129 6.13 2.27 -9.10
CA SER A 129 7.39 2.59 -9.77
C SER A 129 7.13 3.21 -11.15
N ASP A 130 8.20 3.62 -11.81
CA ASP A 130 8.22 4.14 -13.18
C ASP A 130 8.11 3.03 -14.25
N LEU A 131 7.59 1.86 -13.90
CA LEU A 131 7.38 0.74 -14.80
C LEU A 131 6.49 1.09 -16.00
N PRO A 132 6.61 0.32 -17.11
CA PRO A 132 5.68 0.44 -18.23
C PRO A 132 4.22 0.34 -17.77
N PRO A 133 3.30 1.18 -18.28
CA PRO A 133 1.91 1.24 -17.81
C PRO A 133 1.20 -0.11 -17.80
N GLY A 134 1.37 -0.94 -18.83
CA GLY A 134 0.75 -2.26 -18.90
C GLY A 134 1.23 -3.23 -17.81
N LEU A 135 2.45 -3.04 -17.29
CA LEU A 135 2.94 -3.83 -16.16
C LEU A 135 2.34 -3.32 -14.83
N ALA A 136 2.20 -1.99 -14.68
CA ALA A 136 1.49 -1.40 -13.55
C ALA A 136 0.02 -1.86 -13.49
N ASP A 137 -0.66 -1.97 -14.65
CA ASP A 137 -2.02 -2.50 -14.75
C ASP A 137 -2.12 -3.96 -14.33
N ARG A 138 -1.19 -4.80 -14.80
CA ARG A 138 -1.11 -6.21 -14.38
C ARG A 138 -0.90 -6.36 -12.88
N ILE A 139 -0.06 -5.51 -12.28
CA ILE A 139 0.16 -5.50 -10.83
C ILE A 139 -1.11 -5.08 -10.10
N ALA A 140 -1.76 -4.00 -10.53
CA ALA A 140 -3.02 -3.55 -9.94
C ALA A 140 -4.11 -4.62 -10.03
N GLN A 141 -4.22 -5.31 -11.16
CA GLN A 141 -5.15 -6.42 -11.35
C GLN A 141 -4.82 -7.61 -10.44
N GLY A 142 -3.53 -7.94 -10.27
CA GLY A 142 -3.08 -8.98 -9.35
C GLY A 142 -3.44 -8.66 -7.90
N ILE A 143 -3.20 -7.41 -7.47
CA ILE A 143 -3.60 -6.91 -6.15
C ILE A 143 -5.12 -7.02 -6.00
N ALA A 144 -5.89 -6.52 -6.96
CA ALA A 144 -7.35 -6.59 -6.97
C ALA A 144 -7.86 -8.03 -6.80
N THR A 145 -7.36 -8.96 -7.61
CA THR A 145 -7.75 -10.38 -7.55
C THR A 145 -7.42 -11.00 -6.19
N TRP A 146 -6.24 -10.73 -5.64
CA TRP A 146 -5.87 -11.21 -4.31
C TRP A 146 -6.77 -10.63 -3.22
N TRP A 147 -7.06 -9.33 -3.31
CA TRP A 147 -7.89 -8.60 -2.37
C TRP A 147 -9.33 -9.14 -2.33
N SER A 148 -9.94 -9.36 -3.50
CA SER A 148 -11.30 -9.92 -3.60
C SER A 148 -11.43 -11.34 -3.04
N ARG A 149 -10.36 -12.16 -3.14
CA ARG A 149 -10.33 -13.50 -2.53
C ARG A 149 -10.37 -13.42 -1.00
N GLY A 150 -9.60 -12.49 -0.42
CA GLY A 150 -9.60 -12.22 1.02
C GLY A 150 -10.97 -11.75 1.53
N MET A 151 -11.59 -10.79 0.83
CA MET A 151 -12.94 -10.31 1.17
C MET A 151 -14.00 -11.42 1.13
N SER A 152 -13.92 -12.32 0.14
CA SER A 152 -14.87 -13.44 0.00
C SER A 152 -14.71 -14.48 1.11
N ALA A 153 -13.48 -14.77 1.54
CA ALA A 153 -13.22 -15.71 2.63
C ALA A 153 -13.75 -15.20 3.98
N THR A 154 -13.54 -13.92 4.28
CA THR A 154 -14.00 -13.29 5.53
C THR A 154 -15.52 -13.14 5.59
N THR A 155 -16.17 -12.74 4.50
CA THR A 155 -17.65 -12.62 4.44
C THR A 155 -18.35 -13.96 4.67
N ARG A 156 -17.74 -15.06 4.21
CA ARG A 156 -18.27 -16.41 4.45
C ARG A 156 -18.10 -16.84 5.91
N SER A 157 -16.99 -16.46 6.55
CA SER A 157 -16.74 -16.74 7.97
C SER A 157 -17.70 -15.98 8.90
N SER A 158 -18.02 -14.71 8.60
CA SER A 158 -18.97 -13.91 9.39
C SER A 158 -20.42 -14.38 9.27
N ARG A 159 -20.85 -14.88 8.11
CA ARG A 159 -22.17 -15.53 7.96
C ARG A 159 -22.26 -16.86 8.71
N ALA A 160 -21.17 -17.61 8.78
CA ALA A 160 -21.12 -18.87 9.52
C ALA A 160 -21.19 -18.66 11.05
N SER A 161 -20.57 -17.60 11.59
CA SER A 161 -20.67 -17.29 13.02
C SER A 161 -22.05 -16.76 13.44
N CYS A 162 -22.77 -16.08 12.55
CA CYS A 162 -24.14 -15.59 12.81
C CYS A 162 -25.20 -16.72 12.82
N SER A 163 -24.89 -17.92 12.32
CA SER A 163 -25.84 -19.04 12.23
C SER A 163 -25.94 -19.90 13.50
N THR A 164 -25.27 -19.53 14.61
CA THR A 164 -25.25 -20.35 15.84
C THR A 164 -26.03 -19.72 17.00
N VAL A 165 -27.19 -19.13 16.71
CA VAL A 165 -28.20 -18.88 17.75
C VAL A 165 -29.22 -20.01 17.66
N ARG A 166 -29.02 -21.07 18.45
CA ARG A 166 -30.06 -22.08 18.66
C ARG A 166 -31.24 -21.41 19.38
N PRO A 167 -32.48 -21.55 18.92
CA PRO A 167 -33.62 -21.17 19.75
C PRO A 167 -33.64 -22.11 20.96
N ASN A 168 -33.48 -21.54 22.15
CA ASN A 168 -33.70 -22.26 23.39
C ASN A 168 -35.16 -22.71 23.42
N ALA A 169 -35.35 -24.02 23.35
CA ALA A 169 -36.60 -24.67 23.72
C ALA A 169 -36.82 -24.53 25.23
N ASN A 170 -38.10 -24.33 25.58
CA ASN A 170 -38.76 -24.41 26.89
C ASN A 170 -39.17 -23.08 27.50
N ILE A 171 -40.48 -22.78 27.43
CA ILE A 171 -41.28 -22.43 28.61
C ILE A 171 -42.67 -23.10 28.47
N SER A 172 -42.94 -23.99 29.44
CA SER A 172 -44.22 -24.47 30.01
C SER A 172 -45.26 -25.19 29.17
#